data_AF-A0A923M7V4-F1
#
_entry.id   AF-A0A923M7V4-F1
#
_cell.length_a   1.000
_cell.length_b   1.000
_cell.length_c   1.000
_cell.angle_alpha   90.00
_cell.angle_beta   90.00
_cell.angle_gamma   90.00
#
_symmetry.space_group_name_H-M   'P 1'
#
loop_
_entity.id
_entity.type
_entity.pdbx_description
1 polymer ?
#
loop_
_entity_poly.entity_id
_entity_poly.type
_entity_poly.pdbx_seq_one_letter_code
_entity_poly.pdbx_strand_id
1 'polypeptide(L)'
;MTLAVLPLSDAYLVDVLFDWGNSRATFTFHPDELELHVLIFEGVSELHVPCQRPWGPSAQLVAANQQGTNLFEIELQSGDTIRIAAASWSFRKERRVTPAAGASARSR
;
A
#
# COMPACT_ATOMS: atom_id res chain seq x y z
N MET A 1 -14.13 8.18 8.05
CA MET A 1 -12.81 8.67 7.60
C MET A 1 -12.79 8.57 6.09
N THR A 2 -12.21 9.55 5.40
CA THR A 2 -12.04 9.53 3.94
C THR A 2 -10.60 9.14 3.60
N LEU A 3 -10.42 8.41 2.50
CA LEU A 3 -9.10 7.92 2.06
C LEU A 3 -8.09 9.06 1.84
N ALA A 4 -8.58 10.22 1.37
CA ALA A 4 -7.78 11.40 1.06
C ALA A 4 -7.10 12.08 2.28
N VAL A 5 -7.52 11.74 3.52
CA VAL A 5 -6.96 12.33 4.75
C VAL A 5 -5.82 11.45 5.32
N LEU A 6 -5.56 10.29 4.71
CA LEU A 6 -4.48 9.42 5.15
C LEU A 6 -3.11 10.07 4.89
N PRO A 7 -2.13 9.87 5.77
CA PRO A 7 -0.77 10.39 5.61
C PRO A 7 0.02 9.56 4.59
N LEU A 8 -0.50 9.44 3.37
CA LEU A 8 0.08 8.70 2.26
C LEU A 8 0.73 9.62 1.22
N SER A 9 0.51 10.94 1.33
CA SER A 9 1.24 11.92 0.51
C SER A 9 2.74 11.72 0.68
N ASP A 10 3.46 11.61 -0.43
CA ASP A 10 4.90 11.36 -0.51
C ASP A 10 5.37 9.95 -0.13
N ALA A 11 4.45 9.01 0.12
CA ALA A 11 4.82 7.62 0.38
C ALA A 11 5.03 6.82 -0.91
N TYR A 12 5.96 5.88 -0.88
CA TYR A 12 6.25 4.96 -1.99
C TYR A 12 5.51 3.64 -1.81
N LEU A 13 4.76 3.21 -2.81
CA LEU A 13 4.16 1.87 -2.85
C LEU A 13 5.25 0.83 -3.04
N VAL A 14 5.31 -0.16 -2.15
CA VAL A 14 6.35 -1.20 -2.14
C VAL A 14 5.81 -2.54 -2.61
N ASP A 15 4.64 -2.92 -2.11
CA ASP A 15 3.98 -4.13 -2.55
C ASP A 15 2.46 -4.00 -2.52
N VAL A 16 1.85 -4.84 -3.35
CA VAL A 16 0.42 -5.13 -3.34
C VAL A 16 0.29 -6.64 -3.22
N LEU A 17 -0.16 -7.10 -2.06
CA LEU A 17 -0.44 -8.52 -1.80
C LEU A 17 -1.93 -8.77 -1.93
N PHE A 18 -2.31 -9.77 -2.72
CA PHE A 18 -3.70 -10.23 -2.81
C PHE A 18 -3.87 -11.60 -2.15
N ASP A 19 -4.69 -11.65 -1.10
CA ASP A 19 -5.11 -12.88 -0.43
C ASP A 19 -6.46 -13.33 -1.01
N TRP A 20 -6.39 -14.35 -1.88
CA TRP A 20 -7.54 -14.93 -2.56
C TRP A 20 -8.56 -15.56 -1.62
N GLY A 21 -8.10 -16.21 -0.54
CA GLY A 21 -8.99 -16.93 0.38
C GLY A 21 -9.89 -15.99 1.17
N ASN A 22 -9.38 -14.78 1.44
CA ASN A 22 -10.10 -13.75 2.21
C ASN A 22 -10.64 -12.61 1.33
N SER A 23 -10.41 -12.64 0.02
CA SER A 23 -10.72 -11.52 -0.88
C SER A 23 -10.17 -10.19 -0.35
N ARG A 24 -8.89 -10.18 0.00
CA ARG A 24 -8.23 -9.06 0.67
C ARG A 24 -7.04 -8.55 -0.13
N ALA A 25 -6.95 -7.24 -0.32
CA ALA A 25 -5.76 -6.61 -0.88
C ALA A 25 -5.04 -5.81 0.21
N THR A 26 -3.73 -6.01 0.34
CA THR A 26 -2.86 -5.28 1.27
C THR A 26 -1.84 -4.49 0.47
N PHE A 27 -1.84 -3.18 0.69
CA PHE A 27 -0.92 -2.24 0.08
C PHE A 27 0.05 -1.76 1.16
N THR A 28 1.33 -1.92 0.90
CA THR A 28 2.40 -1.51 1.81
C THR A 28 3.10 -0.28 1.25
N PHE A 29 3.17 0.77 2.04
CA PHE A 29 3.79 2.03 1.68
C PHE A 29 4.95 2.37 2.63
N HIS A 30 5.97 3.00 2.07
CA HIS A 30 7.08 3.61 2.82
C HIS A 30 6.98 5.14 2.70
N PRO A 31 6.47 5.84 3.73
CA PRO A 31 6.57 7.30 3.80
C PRO A 31 8.01 7.78 4.04
N ASP A 32 8.81 6.99 4.77
CA ASP A 32 10.22 7.21 5.02
C ASP A 32 10.94 5.85 5.25
N GLU A 33 12.21 5.87 5.66
CA GLU A 33 13.02 4.66 5.88
C GLU A 33 12.64 3.86 7.14
N LEU A 34 11.90 4.46 8.08
CA LEU A 34 11.70 3.94 9.44
C LEU A 34 10.24 3.54 9.72
N GLU A 35 9.28 4.09 8.98
CA GLU A 35 7.86 3.81 9.11
C GLU A 35 7.31 3.05 7.89
N LEU A 36 6.32 2.21 8.18
CA LEU A 36 5.49 1.52 7.20
C LEU A 36 4.05 1.98 7.37
N HIS A 37 3.39 2.24 6.26
CA HIS A 37 1.97 2.55 6.20
C HIS A 37 1.28 1.40 5.48
N VAL A 38 0.31 0.76 6.12
CA VAL A 38 -0.41 -0.40 5.59
C VAL A 38 -1.87 -0.03 5.36
N LEU A 39 -2.31 -0.15 4.12
CA LEU A 39 -3.70 0.04 3.71
C LEU A 39 -4.27 -1.30 3.28
N ILE A 40 -5.37 -1.70 3.91
CA ILE A 40 -6.01 -3.01 3.70
C ILE A 40 -7.40 -2.78 3.16
N PHE A 41 -7.73 -3.47 2.07
CA PHE A 41 -9.08 -3.55 1.51
C PHE A 41 -9.64 -4.94 1.73
N GLU A 42 -10.86 -5.03 2.24
CA GLU A 42 -11.55 -6.28 2.58
C GLU A 42 -12.81 -6.44 1.70
N GLY A 43 -13.10 -7.68 1.31
CA GLY A 43 -14.21 -7.97 0.39
C GLY A 43 -13.97 -7.38 -0.99
N VAL A 44 -12.75 -7.53 -1.51
CA VAL A 44 -12.33 -7.02 -2.81
C VAL A 44 -12.99 -7.84 -3.92
N SER A 45 -13.77 -7.16 -4.76
CA SER A 45 -14.42 -7.75 -5.94
C SER A 45 -13.65 -7.48 -7.23
N GLU A 46 -12.85 -6.41 -7.26
CA GLU A 46 -12.01 -6.04 -8.40
C GLU A 46 -10.72 -5.36 -7.93
N LEU A 47 -9.60 -5.75 -8.54
CA LEU A 47 -8.30 -5.10 -8.37
C LEU A 47 -7.66 -4.94 -9.74
N HIS A 48 -7.47 -3.69 -10.16
CA HIS A 48 -6.82 -3.34 -11.42
C HIS A 48 -5.52 -2.58 -11.14
N VAL A 49 -4.38 -3.22 -11.44
CA VAL A 49 -3.03 -2.69 -11.24
C VAL A 49 -2.32 -2.53 -12.58
N PRO A 50 -2.45 -1.36 -13.24
CA PRO A 50 -1.85 -1.14 -14.55
C PRO A 50 -0.39 -0.69 -14.44
N CYS A 51 0.47 -1.24 -15.30
CA CYS A 51 1.84 -0.77 -15.51
C CYS A 51 1.97 -0.29 -16.97
N GLN A 52 1.26 0.79 -17.33
CA GLN A 52 1.32 1.33 -18.69
C GLN A 52 2.61 2.11 -18.92
N ARG A 53 3.22 2.61 -17.83
CA ARG A 53 4.53 3.24 -17.83
C ARG A 53 5.40 2.55 -16.79
N PRO A 54 6.72 2.42 -17.02
CA PRO A 54 7.63 1.95 -15.98
C PRO A 54 7.46 2.81 -14.73
N TRP A 55 7.14 2.18 -13.60
CA TRP A 55 6.98 2.89 -12.32
C TRP A 55 8.30 3.45 -11.77
N GLY A 56 9.44 3.02 -12.34
CA GLY A 56 10.76 3.43 -11.89
C GLY A 56 11.12 2.83 -10.54
N PRO A 57 12.19 3.32 -9.89
CA PRO A 57 12.63 2.83 -8.59
C PRO A 57 11.66 3.19 -7.44
N SER A 58 10.69 4.07 -7.70
CA SER A 58 9.79 4.63 -6.70
C SER A 58 8.38 4.80 -7.27
N ALA A 59 7.48 3.88 -6.92
CA ALA A 59 6.04 4.02 -7.20
C ALA A 59 5.41 5.01 -6.21
N GLN A 60 5.81 6.29 -6.31
CA GLN A 60 5.37 7.33 -5.38
C GLN A 60 3.88 7.62 -5.57
N LEU A 61 3.16 7.71 -4.46
CA LEU A 61 1.75 8.04 -4.42
C LEU A 61 1.55 9.55 -4.53
N VAL A 62 0.67 9.96 -5.43
CA VAL A 62 0.24 11.36 -5.61
C VAL A 62 -1.04 11.62 -4.84
N ALA A 63 -2.02 10.74 -4.99
CA ALA A 63 -3.32 10.88 -4.36
C ALA A 63 -3.96 9.52 -4.07
N ALA A 64 -4.82 9.49 -3.04
CA ALA A 64 -5.65 8.36 -2.71
C ALA A 64 -7.08 8.86 -2.51
N ASN A 65 -8.01 8.40 -3.34
CA ASN A 65 -9.39 8.87 -3.37
C ASN A 65 -10.38 7.72 -3.24
N GLN A 66 -11.58 8.05 -2.77
CA GLN A 66 -12.71 7.13 -2.74
C GLN A 66 -13.83 7.72 -3.60
N GLN A 67 -14.23 6.98 -4.63
CA GLN A 67 -15.32 7.31 -5.54
C GLN A 67 -16.56 6.53 -5.09
N GLY A 68 -17.58 7.21 -4.58
CA GLY A 68 -18.76 6.56 -4.03
C GLY A 68 -18.45 5.67 -2.82
N THR A 69 -19.19 4.57 -2.64
CA THR A 69 -19.07 3.76 -1.41
C THR A 69 -17.95 2.72 -1.47
N ASN A 70 -17.73 2.10 -2.64
CA ASN A 70 -16.93 0.88 -2.75
C ASN A 70 -15.78 0.96 -3.75
N LEU A 71 -15.59 2.10 -4.44
CA LEU A 71 -14.53 2.26 -5.43
C LEU A 71 -13.43 3.16 -4.86
N PHE A 72 -12.20 2.69 -4.94
CA PHE A 72 -11.01 3.38 -4.45
C PHE A 72 -10.00 3.52 -5.58
N GLU A 73 -9.34 4.68 -5.62
CA GLU A 73 -8.35 5.02 -6.62
C GLU A 73 -7.06 5.48 -5.93
N ILE A 74 -5.95 4.90 -6.37
CA ILE A 74 -4.60 5.29 -5.93
C ILE A 74 -3.85 5.75 -7.17
N GLU A 75 -3.48 7.02 -7.20
CA GLU A 75 -2.74 7.64 -8.30
C GLU A 75 -1.25 7.62 -8.01
N LEU A 76 -0.47 7.08 -8.94
CA LEU A 76 0.98 7.05 -8.88
C LEU A 76 1.59 8.17 -9.72
N GLN A 77 2.80 8.60 -9.36
CA GLN A 77 3.53 9.64 -10.08
C GLN A 77 3.87 9.25 -11.54
N SER A 78 3.94 7.95 -11.85
CA SER A 78 4.07 7.48 -13.25
C SER A 78 2.91 7.95 -14.14
N GLY A 79 1.76 8.26 -13.53
CA GLY A 79 0.48 8.52 -14.19
C GLY A 79 -0.44 7.30 -14.24
N ASP A 80 -0.01 6.16 -13.69
CA ASP A 80 -0.90 4.99 -13.53
C ASP A 80 -1.87 5.20 -12.35
N THR A 81 -3.09 4.69 -12.51
CA THR A 81 -4.10 4.68 -11.45
C THR A 81 -4.47 3.24 -11.10
N ILE A 82 -4.19 2.84 -9.87
CA ILE A 82 -4.65 1.57 -9.33
C ILE A 82 -6.10 1.74 -8.89
N ARG A 83 -6.97 0.83 -9.33
CA ARG A 83 -8.40 0.85 -8.98
C ARG A 83 -8.76 -0.38 -8.16
N ILE A 84 -9.54 -0.17 -7.10
CA ILE A 84 -9.96 -1.22 -6.19
C ILE A 84 -11.46 -1.08 -5.96
N ALA A 85 -12.22 -2.15 -6.21
CA ALA A 85 -13.60 -2.27 -5.75
C ALA A 85 -13.63 -3.17 -4.51
N ALA A 86 -14.01 -2.62 -3.34
CA ALA A 86 -14.00 -3.34 -2.07
C ALA A 86 -15.14 -2.91 -1.14
N ALA A 87 -15.53 -3.78 -0.23
CA ALA A 87 -16.60 -3.51 0.72
C ALA A 87 -16.18 -2.58 1.86
N SER A 88 -14.92 -2.66 2.29
CA SER A 88 -14.37 -1.77 3.33
C SER A 88 -12.86 -1.66 3.24
N TRP A 89 -12.31 -0.70 3.99
CA TRP A 89 -10.87 -0.50 4.10
C TRP A 89 -10.45 -0.14 5.52
N SER A 90 -9.19 -0.40 5.84
CA SER A 90 -8.56 0.02 7.09
C SER A 90 -7.12 0.46 6.86
N PHE A 91 -6.65 1.37 7.71
CA PHE A 91 -5.30 1.91 7.64
C PHE A 91 -4.60 1.79 8.98
N ARG A 92 -3.32 1.44 8.96
CA ARG A 92 -2.47 1.43 10.16
C ARG A 92 -1.04 1.83 9.84
N LYS A 93 -0.40 2.46 10.83
CA LYS A 93 1.03 2.72 10.84
C LYS A 93 1.74 1.59 11.57
N GLU A 94 2.76 1.03 10.95
CA GLU A 94 3.63 0.03 11.52
C GLU A 94 5.04 0.62 11.63
N ARG A 95 5.62 0.61 12.83
CA ARG A 95 7.02 1.02 12.99
C ARG A 95 7.89 -0.16 12.62
N ARG A 96 8.87 0.04 11.73
CA ARG A 96 9.84 -1.00 11.44
C ARG A 96 10.72 -1.17 12.69
N VAL A 97 10.50 -2.24 13.45
CA VAL A 97 11.45 -2.64 14.49
C VAL A 97 12.59 -3.33 13.76
N THR A 98 13.68 -2.60 13.50
CA THR A 98 14.93 -3.21 13.04
C THR A 98 15.32 -4.25 14.10
N PRO A 99 15.42 -5.55 13.76
CA PRO A 99 16.02 -6.50 14.68
C PRO A 99 17.43 -6.02 14.96
N ALA A 100 17.79 -5.86 16.23
CA ALA A 100 19.14 -5.47 16.61
C ALA A 100 20.14 -6.39 15.88
N ALA A 101 21.01 -5.80 15.07
CA ALA A 101 22.12 -6.50 14.46
C ALA A 101 23.03 -7.02 15.59
N GLY A 102 22.86 -8.28 15.98
CA GLY A 102 23.49 -8.77 17.20
C GLY A 102 23.20 -10.21 17.58
N ALA A 103 23.29 -11.15 16.64
CA ALA A 103 23.49 -12.56 16.98
C ALA A 103 24.39 -13.21 15.92
N SER A 104 25.67 -12.79 15.91
CA SER A 104 26.74 -13.61 15.35
C SER A 104 26.91 -14.81 16.29
N ALA A 105 26.13 -15.87 16.06
CA ALA A 105 26.38 -17.17 16.65
C ALA A 105 27.66 -17.72 16.01
N ARG A 106 28.79 -17.51 16.70
CA ARG A 106 30.03 -18.23 16.40
C ARG A 106 29.78 -19.71 16.65
N SER A 107 29.73 -20.49 15.58
CA SER A 107 29.88 -21.94 15.63
C SER A 107 31.35 -22.30 15.86
N ARG A 108 31.67 -22.87 17.02
CA ARG A 108 32.75 -23.84 17.23
C ARG A 108 32.29 -24.88 18.22
#